data_AF-A0A832K253-F1
#
_entry.id   AF-A0A832K253-F1
#
_cell.length_a   1.000
_cell.length_b   1.000
_cell.length_c   1.000
_cell.angle_alpha   90.00
_cell.angle_beta   90.00
_cell.angle_gamma   90.00
#
_symmetry.space_group_name_H-M   'P 1'
#
loop_
_entity.id
_entity.type
_entity.pdbx_description
1 polymer ?
#
loop_
_entity_poly.entity_id
_entity_poly.type
_entity_poly.pdbx_seq_one_letter_code
_entity_poly.pdbx_strand_id
1 'polypeptide(L)'
;MNKSPIYLSNSRPRLEPYEIDCGRIPAYTYKGNLQTELAAGTITAVEAVAILEDMLVIRELEEMIVKLRSGAYEPIRDFNYRGPTHVSVGQEGTAAGACAALRLADNITSTHRGHGESLAKGTVAIRQMTEEQLRRRVPNCGANTREELVE
;
A
#
# COMPACT_ATOMS: atom_id res chain seq x y z
N MET A 1 9.67 -44.30 -0.98
CA MET A 1 8.48 -43.49 -1.35
C MET A 1 8.89 -42.52 -2.44
N ASN A 2 8.33 -42.65 -3.65
CA ASN A 2 8.55 -41.72 -4.75
C ASN A 2 7.99 -40.35 -4.36
N LYS A 3 8.85 -39.32 -4.28
CA LYS A 3 8.39 -37.93 -4.13
C LYS A 3 7.69 -37.53 -5.44
N SER A 4 6.43 -37.09 -5.34
CA SER A 4 5.71 -36.49 -6.46
C SER A 4 6.53 -35.34 -7.05
N PRO A 5 6.66 -35.23 -8.39
CA PRO A 5 7.37 -34.11 -9.03
C PRO A 5 6.62 -32.77 -8.88
N ILE A 6 5.39 -32.79 -8.32
CA ILE A 6 4.59 -31.59 -8.10
C ILE A 6 4.95 -31.02 -6.72
N TYR A 7 5.67 -29.91 -6.71
CA TYR A 7 5.87 -29.10 -5.50
C TYR A 7 4.52 -28.52 -5.06
N LEU A 8 3.90 -29.17 -4.07
CA LEU A 8 2.72 -28.62 -3.39
C LEU A 8 3.22 -27.68 -2.29
N SER A 9 3.17 -26.38 -2.55
CA SER A 9 3.42 -25.36 -1.52
C SER A 9 2.26 -25.30 -0.53
N ASN A 10 2.15 -26.30 0.33
CA ASN A 10 1.20 -26.35 1.45
C ASN A 10 1.79 -25.78 2.75
N SER A 11 2.95 -25.13 2.65
CA SER A 11 3.61 -24.52 3.80
C SER A 11 2.79 -23.35 4.30
N ARG A 12 2.44 -23.36 5.59
CA ARG A 12 1.84 -22.22 6.25
C ARG A 12 2.90 -21.14 6.48
N PRO A 13 2.53 -19.85 6.55
CA PRO A 13 3.47 -18.82 6.95
C PRO A 13 4.02 -19.15 8.34
N ARG A 14 5.33 -19.07 8.49
CA ARG A 14 6.02 -19.18 9.79
C ARG A 14 5.99 -17.81 10.45
N LEU A 15 5.26 -17.70 11.56
CA LEU A 15 5.07 -16.42 12.26
C LEU A 15 5.89 -16.33 13.56
N GLU A 16 6.53 -17.43 13.96
CA GLU A 16 7.47 -17.46 15.07
C GLU A 16 8.79 -16.79 14.66
N PRO A 17 9.52 -16.14 15.59
CA PRO A 17 10.84 -15.58 15.28
C PRO A 17 11.78 -16.60 14.66
N TYR A 18 12.50 -16.20 13.60
CA TYR A 18 13.54 -17.01 12.98
C TYR A 18 14.62 -16.16 12.32
N GLU A 19 15.71 -16.81 11.92
CA GLU A 19 16.80 -16.20 11.19
C GLU A 19 16.85 -16.78 9.77
N ILE A 20 16.98 -15.91 8.78
CA ILE A 20 17.27 -16.29 7.40
C ILE A 20 18.79 -16.35 7.22
N ASP A 21 19.28 -17.49 6.76
CA ASP A 21 20.71 -17.71 6.48
C ASP A 21 21.13 -17.05 5.17
N CYS A 22 21.23 -15.72 5.22
CA CYS A 22 21.71 -14.85 4.16
C CYS A 22 22.28 -13.57 4.80
N GLY A 23 23.33 -13.73 5.61
CA GLY A 23 23.89 -12.63 6.42
C GLY A 23 23.13 -12.35 7.73
N ARG A 24 22.44 -13.38 8.28
CA ARG A 24 21.68 -13.33 9.55
C ARG A 24 20.61 -12.24 9.56
N ILE A 25 19.52 -12.46 8.83
CA ILE A 25 18.39 -11.53 8.80
C ILE A 25 17.32 -12.01 9.78
N PRO A 26 17.01 -11.24 10.85
CA PRO A 26 15.93 -11.59 11.77
C PRO A 26 14.57 -11.42 11.08
N ALA A 27 13.70 -12.43 11.23
CA ALA A 27 12.34 -12.43 10.72
C ALA A 27 11.35 -12.63 11.87
N TYR A 28 10.20 -11.95 11.80
CA TYR A 28 9.11 -12.02 12.79
C TYR A 28 9.54 -11.73 14.24
N THR A 29 10.54 -10.86 14.43
CA THR A 29 11.07 -10.48 15.74
C THR A 29 10.35 -9.29 16.37
N TYR A 30 9.63 -8.48 15.60
CA TYR A 30 8.88 -7.33 16.11
C TYR A 30 7.75 -7.79 17.05
N LYS A 31 7.68 -7.19 18.25
CA LYS A 31 6.69 -7.50 19.29
C LYS A 31 5.81 -6.30 19.69
N GLY A 32 6.05 -5.13 19.09
CA GLY A 32 5.25 -3.94 19.33
C GLY A 32 3.85 -4.03 18.74
N ASN A 33 3.01 -3.09 19.12
CA ASN A 33 1.69 -2.85 18.56
C ASN A 33 1.41 -1.34 18.54
N LEU A 34 0.28 -0.92 17.96
CA LEU A 34 -0.04 0.50 17.85
C LEU A 34 0.01 1.24 19.20
N GLN A 35 -0.47 0.62 20.29
CA GLN A 35 -0.44 1.22 21.61
C GLN A 35 0.98 1.45 22.11
N THR A 36 1.88 0.48 21.92
CA THR A 36 3.29 0.63 22.35
C THR A 36 4.02 1.67 21.51
N GLU A 37 3.76 1.73 20.21
CA GLU A 37 4.40 2.70 19.31
C GLU A 37 3.93 4.14 19.60
N LEU A 38 2.62 4.34 19.83
CA LEU A 38 2.09 5.64 20.24
C LEU A 38 2.66 6.08 21.59
N ALA A 39 2.76 5.17 22.57
CA ALA A 39 3.34 5.47 23.88
C ALA A 39 4.84 5.79 23.80
N ALA A 40 5.56 5.14 22.87
CA ALA A 40 6.98 5.38 22.62
C ALA A 40 7.24 6.65 21.79
N GLY A 41 6.21 7.24 21.16
CA GLY A 41 6.34 8.39 20.28
C GLY A 41 7.06 8.07 18.96
N THR A 42 7.14 6.81 18.57
CA THR A 42 7.71 6.37 17.28
C THR A 42 6.78 6.68 16.11
N ILE A 43 5.48 6.80 16.39
CA ILE A 43 4.44 7.28 15.48
C ILE A 43 3.48 8.19 16.24
N THR A 44 2.98 9.23 15.59
CA THR A 44 1.93 10.09 16.12
C THR A 44 0.53 9.53 15.81
N ALA A 45 -0.49 10.00 16.55
CA ALA A 45 -1.87 9.61 16.27
C ALA A 45 -2.33 10.01 14.84
N VAL A 46 -1.86 11.15 14.35
CA VAL A 46 -2.16 11.65 13.00
C VAL A 46 -1.53 10.75 11.93
N GLU A 47 -0.27 10.36 12.10
CA GLU A 47 0.40 9.43 11.19
C GLU A 47 -0.25 8.04 11.20
N ALA A 48 -0.66 7.54 12.36
CA ALA A 48 -1.36 6.26 12.46
C ALA A 48 -2.70 6.27 11.69
N VAL A 49 -3.46 7.35 11.78
CA VAL A 49 -4.70 7.53 11.01
C VAL A 49 -4.40 7.62 9.52
N ALA A 50 -3.37 8.37 9.11
CA ALA A 50 -2.99 8.49 7.71
C ALA A 50 -2.57 7.14 7.08
N ILE A 51 -1.85 6.29 7.83
CA ILE A 51 -1.48 4.94 7.38
C ILE A 51 -2.73 4.06 7.25
N LEU A 52 -3.68 4.17 8.18
CA LEU A 52 -4.94 3.44 8.09
C LEU A 52 -5.76 3.89 6.88
N GLU A 53 -5.87 5.19 6.63
CA GLU A 53 -6.50 5.72 5.41
C GLU A 53 -5.84 5.16 4.16
N ASP A 54 -4.52 5.18 4.05
CA ASP A 54 -3.81 4.60 2.91
C ASP A 54 -4.16 3.13 2.71
N MET A 55 -4.22 2.34 3.79
CA MET A 55 -4.63 0.94 3.70
C MET A 55 -6.06 0.78 3.18
N LEU A 56 -6.98 1.63 3.62
CA LEU A 56 -8.38 1.62 3.18
C LEU A 56 -8.49 2.04 1.71
N VAL A 57 -7.79 3.09 1.29
CA VAL A 57 -7.79 3.54 -0.11
C VAL A 57 -7.26 2.42 -1.02
N ILE A 58 -6.19 1.72 -0.61
CA ILE A 58 -5.68 0.56 -1.36
C ILE A 58 -6.73 -0.53 -1.42
N ARG A 59 -7.36 -0.88 -0.30
CA ARG A 59 -8.40 -1.90 -0.26
C ARG A 59 -9.54 -1.58 -1.22
N GLU A 60 -10.07 -0.36 -1.16
CA GLU A 60 -11.19 0.06 -1.99
C GLU A 60 -10.84 0.05 -3.48
N LEU A 61 -9.65 0.53 -3.85
CA LEU A 61 -9.17 0.47 -5.22
C LEU A 61 -9.09 -0.98 -5.72
N GLU A 62 -8.47 -1.87 -4.95
CA GLU A 62 -8.27 -3.26 -5.34
C GLU A 62 -9.61 -4.02 -5.44
N GLU A 63 -10.54 -3.79 -4.50
CA GLU A 63 -11.88 -4.35 -4.56
C GLU A 63 -12.69 -3.79 -5.74
N MET A 64 -12.57 -2.49 -6.05
CA MET A 64 -13.19 -1.89 -7.22
C MET A 64 -12.68 -2.54 -8.51
N ILE A 65 -11.38 -2.81 -8.61
CA ILE A 65 -10.80 -3.51 -9.76
C ILE A 65 -11.39 -4.93 -9.89
N VAL A 66 -11.55 -5.66 -8.77
CA VAL A 66 -12.21 -6.96 -8.78
C VAL A 66 -13.67 -6.85 -9.26
N LYS A 67 -14.42 -5.86 -8.77
CA LYS A 67 -15.82 -5.60 -9.15
C LYS A 67 -15.96 -5.27 -10.64
N LEU A 68 -15.07 -4.42 -11.18
CA LEU A 68 -15.00 -4.11 -12.62
C LEU A 68 -14.79 -5.37 -13.45
N ARG A 69 -13.82 -6.21 -13.04
CA ARG A 69 -13.53 -7.48 -13.72
C ARG A 69 -14.69 -8.49 -13.62
N SER A 70 -15.43 -8.49 -12.52
CA SER A 70 -16.56 -9.41 -12.32
C SER A 70 -17.87 -8.92 -12.97
N GLY A 71 -17.85 -7.79 -13.69
CA GLY A 71 -19.03 -7.26 -14.37
C GLY A 71 -20.04 -6.59 -13.44
N ALA A 72 -19.60 -6.09 -12.28
CA ALA A 72 -20.47 -5.34 -11.36
C ALA A 72 -20.84 -3.93 -11.88
N TYR A 73 -20.14 -3.45 -12.92
CA TYR A 73 -20.38 -2.17 -13.56
C TYR A 73 -20.60 -2.37 -15.06
N GLU A 74 -21.49 -1.56 -15.64
CA GLU A 74 -21.68 -1.51 -17.09
C GLU A 74 -20.41 -0.93 -17.74
N PRO A 75 -19.77 -1.65 -18.68
CA PRO A 75 -18.60 -1.12 -19.38
C PRO A 75 -18.96 0.12 -20.19
N ILE A 76 -18.04 1.08 -20.26
CA ILE A 76 -18.17 2.16 -21.25
C ILE A 76 -18.12 1.57 -22.67
N ARG A 77 -18.75 2.27 -23.62
CA ARG A 77 -18.82 1.79 -25.02
C ARG A 77 -17.43 1.45 -25.54
N ASP A 78 -17.31 0.27 -26.14
CA ASP A 78 -16.08 -0.27 -26.73
C ASP A 78 -14.96 -0.64 -25.74
N PHE A 79 -15.17 -0.50 -24.42
CA PHE A 79 -14.24 -0.99 -23.41
C PHE A 79 -14.47 -2.46 -23.12
N ASN A 80 -13.40 -3.25 -23.24
CA ASN A 80 -13.39 -4.67 -22.90
C ASN A 80 -12.22 -4.95 -21.97
N TYR A 81 -12.53 -5.34 -20.74
CA TYR A 81 -11.52 -5.69 -19.75
C TYR A 81 -10.78 -6.96 -20.18
N ARG A 82 -9.50 -6.82 -20.58
CA ARG A 82 -8.67 -7.92 -21.08
C ARG A 82 -7.38 -8.03 -20.29
N GLY A 83 -7.02 -9.26 -19.91
CA GLY A 83 -5.74 -9.58 -19.29
C GLY A 83 -5.83 -9.92 -17.80
N PRO A 84 -4.69 -10.38 -17.22
CA PRO A 84 -4.60 -10.68 -15.81
C PRO A 84 -4.52 -9.41 -14.97
N THR A 85 -4.92 -9.52 -13.71
CA THR A 85 -4.84 -8.44 -12.74
C THR A 85 -4.43 -9.02 -11.41
N HIS A 86 -3.40 -8.42 -10.81
CA HIS A 86 -2.78 -8.94 -9.61
C HIS A 86 -3.05 -7.98 -8.46
N VAL A 87 -4.19 -8.21 -7.80
CA VAL A 87 -4.63 -7.38 -6.67
C VAL A 87 -3.86 -7.71 -5.40
N SER A 88 -3.45 -6.72 -4.61
CA SER A 88 -2.70 -6.90 -3.35
C SER A 88 -3.59 -6.96 -2.11
N VAL A 89 -4.84 -7.41 -2.24
CA VAL A 89 -5.79 -7.51 -1.11
C VAL A 89 -5.18 -8.37 0.01
N GLY A 90 -5.13 -7.81 1.22
CA GLY A 90 -4.50 -8.40 2.40
C GLY A 90 -3.01 -8.06 2.58
N GLN A 91 -2.42 -7.27 1.69
CA GLN A 91 -1.02 -6.81 1.74
C GLN A 91 -0.91 -5.28 1.87
N GLU A 92 -1.99 -4.59 2.21
CA GLU A 92 -2.06 -3.12 2.22
C GLU A 92 -1.07 -2.52 3.23
N GLY A 93 -0.89 -3.18 4.38
CA GLY A 93 0.07 -2.75 5.41
C GLY A 93 1.52 -2.75 4.93
N THR A 94 1.88 -3.59 3.95
CA THR A 94 3.23 -3.59 3.36
C THR A 94 3.46 -2.31 2.56
N ALA A 95 2.52 -1.96 1.68
CA ALA A 95 2.61 -0.78 0.84
C ALA A 95 2.52 0.52 1.66
N ALA A 96 1.47 0.63 2.50
CA ALA A 96 1.24 1.82 3.32
C ALA A 96 2.37 2.03 4.33
N GLY A 97 2.77 1.00 5.07
CA GLY A 97 3.84 1.08 6.06
C GLY A 97 5.20 1.41 5.45
N ALA A 98 5.57 0.78 4.32
CA ALA A 98 6.83 1.07 3.64
C ALA A 98 6.87 2.50 3.11
N CYS A 99 5.78 2.96 2.46
CA CYS A 99 5.75 4.30 1.88
C CYS A 99 5.69 5.41 2.93
N ALA A 100 5.08 5.17 4.09
CA ALA A 100 5.01 6.16 5.17
C ALA A 100 6.40 6.59 5.69
N ALA A 101 7.41 5.74 5.56
CA ALA A 101 8.79 6.05 5.94
C ALA A 101 9.59 6.78 4.84
N LEU A 102 9.04 6.94 3.63
CA LEU A 102 9.75 7.52 2.50
C LEU A 102 9.60 9.04 2.43
N ARG A 103 10.62 9.70 1.90
CA ARG A 103 10.58 11.11 1.53
C ARG A 103 9.98 11.30 0.15
N LEU A 104 9.51 12.51 -0.14
CA LEU A 104 8.95 12.90 -1.43
C LEU A 104 9.86 12.53 -2.62
N ALA A 105 11.17 12.73 -2.48
CA ALA A 105 12.15 12.47 -3.54
C ALA A 105 12.60 11.00 -3.67
N ASP A 106 12.24 10.13 -2.73
CA ASP A 106 12.65 8.72 -2.78
C ASP A 106 11.89 7.98 -3.88
N ASN A 107 12.60 7.16 -4.64
CA ASN A 107 12.02 6.34 -5.70
C ASN A 107 11.60 4.97 -5.18
N ILE A 108 10.54 4.42 -5.76
CA ILE A 108 10.09 3.05 -5.51
C ILE A 108 10.08 2.26 -6.81
N THR A 109 10.25 0.95 -6.70
CA THR A 109 10.01 -0.02 -7.76
C THR A 109 9.12 -1.12 -7.21
N SER A 110 8.20 -1.66 -8.01
CA SER A 110 7.39 -2.83 -7.64
C SER A 110 7.39 -3.85 -8.77
N THR A 111 6.78 -5.00 -8.51
CA THR A 111 6.58 -6.08 -9.46
C THR A 111 5.22 -5.94 -10.16
N HIS A 112 4.63 -7.05 -10.63
CA HIS A 112 3.32 -7.08 -11.27
C HIS A 112 2.14 -6.82 -10.31
N ARG A 113 2.40 -6.67 -9.00
CA ARG A 113 1.42 -6.43 -7.92
C ARG A 113 1.65 -5.07 -7.25
N GLY A 114 1.91 -4.04 -8.05
CA GLY A 114 2.38 -2.74 -7.56
C GLY A 114 1.32 -1.67 -7.31
N HIS A 115 0.02 -2.01 -7.36
CA HIS A 115 -1.05 -1.01 -7.24
C HIS A 115 -0.99 -0.31 -5.87
N GLY A 116 -0.86 -1.09 -4.80
CA GLY A 116 -0.81 -0.58 -3.44
C GLY A 116 0.35 0.38 -3.21
N GLU A 117 1.55 0.03 -3.67
CA GLU A 117 2.76 0.85 -3.51
C GLU A 117 2.67 2.14 -4.31
N SER A 118 2.17 2.09 -5.55
CA SER A 118 1.96 3.29 -6.36
C SER A 118 0.98 4.24 -5.70
N LEU A 119 -0.10 3.71 -5.11
CA LEU A 119 -1.13 4.50 -4.44
C LEU A 119 -0.62 5.11 -3.13
N ALA A 120 -0.04 4.30 -2.25
CA ALA A 120 0.55 4.76 -0.99
C ALA A 120 1.67 5.78 -1.21
N LYS A 121 2.52 5.59 -2.23
CA LYS A 121 3.55 6.59 -2.56
C LYS A 121 2.93 7.91 -2.99
N GLY A 122 1.82 7.86 -3.74
CA GLY A 122 1.06 9.03 -4.16
C GLY A 122 0.45 9.80 -2.99
N THR A 123 -0.26 9.11 -2.10
CA THR A 123 -0.92 9.74 -0.94
C THR A 123 0.11 10.33 0.04
N VAL A 124 1.20 9.61 0.31
CA VAL A 124 2.33 10.13 1.11
C VAL A 124 2.96 11.35 0.44
N ALA A 125 3.18 11.32 -0.87
CA ALA A 125 3.73 12.45 -1.61
C ALA A 125 2.82 13.69 -1.51
N ILE A 126 1.50 13.53 -1.68
CA ILE A 126 0.52 14.62 -1.54
C ILE A 126 0.60 15.22 -0.13
N ARG A 127 0.59 14.39 0.91
CA ARG A 127 0.68 14.86 2.31
C ARG A 127 2.02 15.50 2.66
N GLN A 128 3.09 15.26 1.91
CA GLN A 128 4.39 15.92 2.11
C GLN A 128 4.57 17.19 1.26
N MET A 129 3.76 17.38 0.22
CA MET A 129 3.90 18.56 -0.64
C MET A 129 3.50 19.85 0.10
N THR A 130 4.20 20.92 -0.27
CA THR A 130 3.81 22.29 0.09
C THR A 130 2.57 22.71 -0.71
N GLU A 131 1.88 23.75 -0.23
CA GLU A 131 0.77 24.34 -0.97
C GLU A 131 1.16 24.75 -2.40
N GLU A 132 2.33 25.38 -2.56
CA GLU A 132 2.84 25.76 -3.89
C GLU A 132 3.04 24.54 -4.80
N GLN A 133 3.60 23.45 -4.27
CA GLN A 133 3.78 22.21 -5.03
C GLN A 133 2.43 21.61 -5.44
N LEU A 134 1.44 21.59 -4.54
CA LEU A 134 0.09 21.12 -4.83
C LEU A 134 -0.60 22.00 -5.89
N ARG A 135 -0.55 23.33 -5.75
CA ARG A 135 -1.13 24.27 -6.74
C ARG A 135 -0.53 24.10 -8.13
N ARG A 136 0.76 23.79 -8.24
CA ARG A 136 1.38 23.46 -9.54
C ARG A 136 0.83 22.18 -10.16
N ARG A 137 0.34 21.21 -9.37
CA ARG A 137 -0.30 19.97 -9.85
C ARG A 137 -1.76 20.17 -10.22
N VAL A 138 -2.47 21.05 -9.51
CA VAL A 138 -3.90 21.35 -9.71
C VAL A 138 -4.14 22.85 -9.93
N PRO A 139 -3.64 23.44 -11.05
CA PRO A 139 -3.60 24.90 -11.23
C PRO A 139 -4.98 25.58 -11.30
N ASN A 140 -6.04 24.81 -11.55
CA ASN A 140 -7.41 25.32 -11.67
C ASN A 140 -8.28 24.99 -10.43
N CYS A 141 -7.69 24.45 -9.36
CA CYS A 141 -8.45 24.16 -8.13
C CYS A 141 -8.75 25.45 -7.36
N GLY A 142 -10.00 25.64 -6.97
CA GLY A 142 -10.49 26.83 -6.24
C GLY A 142 -10.20 26.82 -4.74
N ALA A 143 -9.51 25.80 -4.23
CA ALA A 143 -9.10 25.68 -2.84
C ALA A 143 -8.16 26.83 -2.43
N ASN A 144 -8.43 27.41 -1.27
CA ASN A 144 -7.71 28.56 -0.72
C ASN A 144 -6.68 28.16 0.34
N THR A 145 -6.82 26.96 0.92
CA THR A 145 -5.89 26.44 1.93
C THR A 145 -5.19 25.17 1.43
N ARG A 146 -4.12 24.79 2.11
CA ARG A 146 -3.44 23.52 1.84
C ARG A 146 -4.34 22.34 2.19
N GLU A 147 -5.09 22.44 3.28
CA GLU A 147 -6.01 21.41 3.74
C GLU A 147 -7.08 21.14 2.68
N GLU A 148 -7.70 22.19 2.14
CA GLU A 148 -8.66 22.10 1.03
C GLU A 148 -8.05 21.57 -0.28
N LEU A 149 -6.72 21.64 -0.46
CA LEU A 149 -6.03 21.09 -1.63
C LEU A 149 -5.73 19.59 -1.48
N VAL A 150 -5.75 19.05 -0.26
CA VAL A 150 -5.47 17.64 0.04
C VAL A 150 -6.76 16.81 0.13
N GLU A 151 -7.89 17.46 0.48
CA GLU A 151 -9.24 16.88 0.43
C GLU A 151 -9.82 16.83 -0.99
#